data_AF-A0A382MKS6-F1
#
_entry.id   AF-A0A382MKS6-F1
#
_cell.length_a   1.000
_cell.length_b   1.000
_cell.length_c   1.000
_cell.angle_alpha   90.00
_cell.angle_beta   90.00
_cell.angle_gamma   90.00
#
_symmetry.space_group_name_H-M   'P 1'
#
loop_
_entity.id
_entity.type
_entity.pdbx_description
1 polymer ?
#
loop_
_entity_poly.entity_id
_entity_poly.type
_entity_poly.pdbx_seq_one_letter_code
_entity_poly.pdbx_strand_id
1 'polypeptide(L)'
;MTDMRAPVLPVLGIICLAAAFGWARSARHRHRLVGRIDPEVAPDAYTLAWSTFRKEFHAASLYGLLALASLVNAFVEGVAGAIVFSTVAIPALVSTAWARHAVREARMARQSIDIERRAQEALEQEDLAPKAWAGRLAPEELPNFTGFEVGRVYQAGTGLMAGDFFDVFQASDTRLAAVVGDVAGHGIEASITAFQAKYLLRTFLRQFRDPAQALEELNRQMSSVERSEEFISLVVLVFDTEADTLRYASAGHPATFLWHDREVRPLRSTGPLLMLTSDGTYFSREIPLARDDMAVMYT
;
A
#
# COMPACT_ATOMS: atom_id res chain seq x y z
N MET A 1 -3.93 -77.21 -10.86
CA MET A 1 -4.27 -75.88 -10.29
C MET A 1 -3.70 -74.79 -11.18
N THR A 2 -4.11 -74.81 -12.46
CA THR A 2 -3.51 -74.06 -13.57
C THR A 2 -4.59 -73.83 -14.62
N ASP A 3 -5.53 -72.93 -14.38
CA ASP A 3 -6.42 -72.45 -15.44
C ASP A 3 -7.12 -71.11 -15.14
N MET A 4 -6.53 -70.27 -14.28
CA MET A 4 -7.09 -68.96 -13.93
C MET A 4 -6.29 -67.78 -14.50
N ARG A 5 -5.19 -68.06 -15.23
CA ARG A 5 -4.30 -67.02 -15.80
C ARG A 5 -4.74 -66.56 -17.20
N ALA A 6 -5.49 -67.38 -17.94
CA ALA A 6 -5.86 -67.09 -19.33
C ALA A 6 -6.82 -65.89 -19.54
N PRO A 7 -7.84 -65.64 -18.69
CA PRO A 7 -8.76 -64.51 -18.94
C PRO A 7 -8.33 -63.18 -18.29
N VAL A 8 -7.39 -63.16 -17.35
CA VAL A 8 -7.09 -61.96 -16.54
C VAL A 8 -6.16 -60.97 -17.26
N LEU A 9 -5.16 -61.48 -17.98
CA LEU A 9 -4.20 -60.66 -18.74
C LEU A 9 -4.82 -59.84 -19.89
N PRO A 10 -5.71 -60.39 -20.74
CA PRO A 10 -6.34 -59.60 -21.80
C PRO A 10 -7.26 -58.52 -21.24
N VAL A 11 -7.98 -58.81 -20.15
CA VAL A 11 -8.83 -57.81 -19.46
C VAL A 11 -7.97 -56.67 -18.89
N LEU A 12 -6.84 -56.98 -18.25
CA LEU A 12 -5.89 -55.98 -17.75
C LEU A 12 -5.32 -55.13 -18.90
N GLY A 13 -4.98 -55.75 -20.04
CA GLY A 13 -4.49 -55.07 -21.23
C GLY A 13 -5.50 -54.07 -21.79
N ILE A 14 -6.78 -54.45 -21.87
CA ILE A 14 -7.87 -53.57 -22.31
C ILE A 14 -8.05 -52.38 -21.35
N ILE A 15 -8.02 -52.62 -20.04
CA ILE A 15 -8.11 -51.55 -19.03
C ILE A 15 -6.94 -50.57 -19.16
N CYS A 16 -5.72 -51.07 -19.32
CA CYS A 16 -4.53 -50.24 -19.50
C CYS A 16 -4.59 -49.44 -20.80
N LEU A 17 -5.12 -50.03 -21.89
CA LEU A 17 -5.28 -49.36 -23.17
C LEU A 17 -6.32 -48.24 -23.10
N ALA A 18 -7.42 -48.46 -22.39
CA ALA A 18 -8.43 -47.44 -22.12
C ALA A 18 -7.85 -46.28 -21.28
N ALA A 19 -7.07 -46.59 -20.23
CA ALA A 19 -6.37 -45.59 -19.43
C ALA A 19 -5.35 -44.80 -20.28
N ALA A 20 -4.55 -45.48 -21.10
CA ALA A 20 -3.58 -44.85 -22.00
C ALA A 20 -4.26 -43.87 -22.97
N PHE A 21 -5.41 -44.25 -23.53
CA PHE A 21 -6.18 -43.40 -24.42
C PHE A 21 -6.73 -42.15 -23.69
N GLY A 22 -7.25 -42.32 -22.48
CA GLY A 22 -7.72 -41.21 -21.64
C GLY A 22 -6.61 -40.20 -21.35
N TRP A 23 -5.46 -40.67 -20.90
CA TRP A 23 -4.30 -39.81 -20.62
C TRP A 23 -3.71 -39.19 -21.89
N ALA A 24 -3.68 -39.92 -23.03
CA ALA A 24 -3.22 -39.38 -24.30
C ALA A 24 -4.12 -38.25 -24.81
N ARG A 25 -5.44 -38.38 -24.63
CA ARG A 25 -6.41 -37.32 -24.95
C ARG A 25 -6.20 -36.09 -24.07
N SER A 26 -6.00 -36.28 -22.76
CA SER A 26 -5.69 -35.20 -21.82
C SER A 26 -4.39 -34.48 -22.20
N ALA A 27 -3.32 -35.25 -22.46
CA ALA A 27 -2.03 -34.72 -22.87
C ALA A 27 -2.12 -33.92 -24.17
N ARG A 28 -2.86 -34.40 -25.19
CA ARG A 28 -3.09 -33.62 -26.42
C ARG A 28 -3.79 -32.29 -26.16
N HIS A 29 -4.75 -32.26 -25.23
CA HIS A 29 -5.43 -31.02 -24.86
C HIS A 29 -4.48 -30.05 -24.16
N ARG A 30 -3.67 -30.53 -23.22
CA ARG A 30 -2.65 -29.73 -22.53
C ARG A 30 -1.54 -29.25 -23.45
N HIS A 31 -1.09 -30.05 -24.41
CA HIS A 31 -0.12 -29.62 -25.44
C HIS A 31 -0.63 -28.41 -26.23
N ARG A 32 -1.92 -28.42 -26.61
CA ARG A 32 -2.54 -27.28 -27.30
C ARG A 32 -2.63 -26.03 -26.42
N LEU A 33 -2.83 -26.20 -25.11
CA LEU A 33 -2.84 -25.10 -24.15
C LEU A 33 -1.45 -24.49 -23.98
N VAL A 34 -0.40 -25.33 -23.86
CA VAL A 34 1.00 -24.86 -23.82
C VAL A 34 1.31 -24.03 -25.07
N GLY A 35 0.93 -24.51 -26.26
CA GLY A 35 1.17 -23.78 -27.51
C GLY A 35 0.41 -22.45 -27.66
N ARG A 36 -0.50 -22.11 -26.72
CA ARG A 36 -1.20 -20.82 -26.67
C ARG A 36 -0.60 -19.86 -25.65
N ILE A 37 0.30 -20.32 -24.78
CA ILE A 37 0.94 -19.47 -23.78
C ILE A 37 2.26 -19.00 -24.37
N ASP A 38 2.40 -17.69 -24.50
CA ASP A 38 3.67 -17.08 -24.89
C ASP A 38 4.65 -17.14 -23.70
N PRO A 39 5.79 -17.85 -23.84
CA PRO A 39 6.76 -18.01 -22.76
C PRO A 39 7.46 -16.71 -22.38
N GLU A 40 7.49 -15.70 -23.26
CA GLU A 40 8.08 -14.38 -22.94
C GLU A 40 7.10 -13.51 -22.13
N VAL A 41 5.79 -13.66 -22.39
CA VAL A 41 4.74 -12.88 -21.71
C VAL A 41 4.35 -13.49 -20.36
N ALA A 42 4.29 -14.83 -20.26
CA ALA A 42 3.82 -15.53 -19.06
C ALA A 42 4.67 -16.78 -18.74
N PRO A 43 5.95 -16.61 -18.34
CA PRO A 43 6.90 -17.71 -18.16
C PRO A 43 6.45 -18.72 -17.09
N ASP A 44 5.81 -18.26 -16.01
CA ASP A 44 5.33 -19.12 -14.92
C ASP A 44 4.11 -19.95 -15.33
N ALA A 45 3.18 -19.35 -16.09
CA ALA A 45 2.04 -20.07 -16.64
C ALA A 45 2.49 -21.12 -17.65
N TYR A 46 3.49 -20.80 -18.47
CA TYR A 46 4.08 -21.71 -19.45
C TYR A 46 4.78 -22.90 -18.77
N THR A 47 5.63 -22.65 -17.77
CA THR A 47 6.32 -23.72 -17.02
C THR A 47 5.34 -24.64 -16.29
N LEU A 48 4.28 -24.08 -15.69
CA LEU A 48 3.22 -24.87 -15.06
C LEU A 48 2.45 -25.72 -16.08
N ALA A 49 2.05 -25.14 -17.22
CA ALA A 49 1.34 -25.84 -18.29
C ALA A 49 2.21 -26.95 -18.93
N TRP A 50 3.49 -26.69 -19.11
CA TRP A 50 4.44 -27.67 -19.67
C TRP A 50 4.69 -28.84 -18.70
N SER A 51 4.88 -28.56 -17.41
CA SER A 51 5.06 -29.60 -16.39
C SER A 51 3.83 -30.51 -16.29
N THR A 52 2.62 -29.94 -16.40
CA THR A 52 1.35 -30.67 -16.35
C THR A 52 1.09 -31.47 -17.62
N PHE A 53 1.43 -30.96 -18.80
CA PHE A 53 1.43 -31.74 -20.04
C PHE A 53 2.36 -32.94 -19.95
N ARG A 54 3.61 -32.73 -19.52
CA ARG A 54 4.64 -33.78 -19.44
C ARG A 54 4.23 -34.92 -18.49
N LYS A 55 3.58 -34.59 -17.37
CA LYS A 55 3.01 -35.59 -16.43
C LYS A 55 1.94 -36.46 -17.08
N GLU A 56 1.01 -35.87 -17.84
CA GLU A 56 -0.06 -36.63 -18.51
C GLU A 56 0.47 -37.47 -19.68
N PHE A 57 1.45 -36.94 -20.42
CA PHE A 57 2.14 -37.70 -21.46
C PHE A 57 2.89 -38.91 -20.87
N HIS A 58 3.48 -38.78 -19.68
CA HIS A 58 4.10 -39.90 -18.97
C HIS A 58 3.09 -41.01 -18.68
N ALA A 59 1.97 -40.62 -18.08
CA ALA A 59 0.93 -41.56 -17.69
C ALA A 59 0.40 -42.32 -18.92
N ALA A 60 0.15 -41.60 -20.02
CA ALA A 60 -0.25 -42.21 -21.29
C ALA A 60 0.78 -43.24 -21.79
N SER A 61 2.07 -42.90 -21.73
CA SER A 61 3.17 -43.77 -22.18
C SER A 61 3.31 -45.02 -21.30
N LEU A 62 3.24 -44.86 -19.97
CA LEU A 62 3.28 -45.95 -19.00
C LEU A 62 2.13 -46.94 -19.22
N TYR A 63 0.89 -46.45 -19.30
CA TYR A 63 -0.28 -47.30 -19.51
C TYR A 63 -0.28 -47.95 -20.90
N GLY A 64 0.21 -47.24 -21.93
CA GLY A 64 0.35 -47.80 -23.28
C GLY A 64 1.36 -48.94 -23.34
N LEU A 65 2.52 -48.79 -22.69
CA LEU A 65 3.53 -49.84 -22.58
C LEU A 65 3.04 -51.04 -21.77
N LEU A 66 2.31 -50.79 -20.67
CA LEU A 66 1.72 -51.85 -19.85
C LEU A 66 0.63 -52.61 -20.62
N ALA A 67 -0.17 -51.94 -21.44
CA ALA A 67 -1.17 -52.56 -22.30
C ALA A 67 -0.51 -53.45 -23.37
N LEU A 68 0.53 -52.94 -24.04
CA LEU A 68 1.29 -53.69 -25.04
C LEU A 68 1.93 -54.94 -24.41
N ALA A 69 2.59 -54.77 -23.26
CA ALA A 69 3.25 -55.87 -22.56
C ALA A 69 2.24 -56.95 -22.11
N SER A 70 1.06 -56.53 -21.62
CA SER A 70 -0.02 -57.46 -21.24
C SER A 70 -0.58 -58.22 -22.44
N LEU A 71 -0.70 -57.55 -23.60
CA LEU A 71 -1.17 -58.15 -24.85
C LEU A 71 -0.16 -59.17 -25.38
N VAL A 72 1.12 -58.81 -25.47
CA VAL A 72 2.19 -59.72 -25.93
C VAL A 72 2.29 -60.96 -25.02
N ASN A 73 2.18 -60.77 -23.70
CA ASN A 73 2.23 -61.86 -22.74
C ASN A 73 0.99 -62.79 -22.80
N ALA A 74 -0.12 -62.35 -23.41
CA ALA A 74 -1.29 -63.19 -23.62
C ALA A 74 -1.14 -64.14 -24.83
N PHE A 75 -0.19 -63.87 -25.74
CA PHE A 75 0.00 -64.64 -26.98
C PHE A 75 1.30 -65.46 -27.03
N VAL A 76 2.16 -65.38 -26.01
CA VAL A 76 3.44 -66.11 -25.96
C VAL A 76 3.45 -67.08 -24.77
N GLU A 77 3.52 -68.38 -25.01
CA GLU A 77 3.74 -69.39 -23.97
C GLU A 77 5.24 -69.57 -23.69
N GLY A 78 5.68 -69.34 -22.45
CA GLY A 78 7.06 -69.58 -22.02
C GLY A 78 7.66 -68.45 -21.17
N VAL A 79 8.75 -68.75 -20.46
CA VAL A 79 9.43 -67.86 -19.49
C VAL A 79 10.12 -66.69 -20.21
N ALA A 80 9.34 -65.68 -20.60
CA ALA A 80 9.86 -64.36 -20.94
C ALA A 80 9.29 -63.26 -20.02
N GLY A 81 8.88 -63.64 -18.79
CA GLY A 81 8.38 -62.68 -17.79
C GLY A 81 9.37 -61.55 -17.50
N ALA A 82 10.68 -61.80 -17.61
CA ALA A 82 11.73 -60.80 -17.42
C ALA A 82 11.67 -59.63 -18.43
N ILE A 83 11.26 -59.87 -19.69
CA ILE A 83 11.13 -58.82 -20.72
C ILE A 83 9.90 -57.95 -20.43
N VAL A 84 8.82 -58.56 -19.96
CA VAL A 84 7.59 -57.87 -19.52
C VAL A 84 7.87 -56.98 -18.31
N PHE A 85 8.59 -57.48 -17.29
CA PHE A 85 9.00 -56.68 -16.13
C PHE A 85 9.96 -55.53 -16.51
N SER A 86 10.86 -55.74 -17.47
CA SER A 86 11.78 -54.71 -17.95
C SER A 86 11.05 -53.56 -18.67
N THR A 87 9.96 -53.87 -19.38
CA THR A 87 9.11 -52.87 -20.06
C THR A 87 8.37 -51.96 -19.05
N VAL A 88 8.09 -52.47 -17.85
CA VAL A 88 7.47 -51.71 -16.74
C VAL A 88 8.51 -50.95 -15.90
N ALA A 89 9.73 -51.46 -15.78
CA ALA A 89 10.80 -50.83 -15.02
C ALA A 89 11.28 -49.51 -15.62
N ILE A 90 11.28 -49.38 -16.96
CA ILE A 90 11.75 -48.16 -17.65
C ILE A 90 10.84 -46.95 -17.33
N PRO A 91 9.50 -47.00 -17.48
CA PRO A 91 8.62 -45.90 -17.08
C PRO A 91 8.63 -45.59 -15.57
N ALA A 92 8.87 -46.60 -14.72
CA ALA A 92 9.00 -46.42 -13.28
C ALA A 92 10.28 -45.65 -12.91
N LEU A 93 11.41 -45.98 -13.53
CA LEU A 93 12.68 -45.24 -13.37
C LEU A 93 12.58 -43.80 -13.87
N VAL A 94 11.95 -43.59 -15.04
CA VAL A 94 11.68 -42.24 -15.57
C VAL A 94 10.73 -41.46 -14.63
N SER A 95 9.69 -42.11 -14.10
CA SER A 95 8.75 -41.51 -13.15
C SER A 95 9.43 -41.05 -11.86
N THR A 96 10.34 -41.87 -11.30
CA THR A 96 11.08 -41.50 -10.08
C THR A 96 12.06 -40.34 -10.29
N ALA A 97 12.75 -40.29 -11.44
CA ALA A 97 13.56 -39.14 -11.81
C ALA A 97 12.72 -37.87 -11.98
N TRP A 98 11.51 -37.99 -12.53
CA TRP A 98 10.60 -36.86 -12.75
C TRP A 98 9.93 -36.37 -11.46
N ALA A 99 9.61 -37.26 -10.52
CA ALA A 99 9.10 -36.90 -9.20
C ALA A 99 10.06 -35.96 -8.46
N ARG A 100 11.38 -36.21 -8.56
CA ARG A 100 12.41 -35.34 -7.98
C ARG A 100 12.45 -33.95 -8.62
N HIS A 101 12.20 -33.83 -9.92
CA HIS A 101 12.11 -32.54 -10.61
C HIS A 101 10.80 -31.79 -10.27
N ALA A 102 9.67 -32.49 -10.25
CA ALA A 102 8.37 -31.89 -9.93
C ALA A 102 8.33 -31.30 -8.51
N VAL A 103 9.02 -31.93 -7.54
CA VAL A 103 9.12 -31.39 -6.17
C VAL A 103 9.98 -30.11 -6.13
N ARG A 104 11.01 -30.00 -6.97
CA ARG A 104 11.84 -28.80 -7.06
C ARG A 104 11.07 -27.64 -7.70
N GLU A 105 10.37 -27.88 -8.80
CA GLU A 105 9.50 -26.90 -9.46
C GLU A 105 8.41 -26.40 -8.49
N ALA A 106 7.75 -27.30 -7.77
CA ALA A 106 6.73 -26.92 -6.79
C ALA A 106 7.28 -26.09 -5.60
N ARG A 107 8.55 -26.30 -5.20
CA ARG A 107 9.20 -25.47 -4.18
C ARG A 107 9.50 -24.07 -4.71
N MET A 108 10.05 -23.97 -5.91
CA MET A 108 10.36 -22.67 -6.53
C MET A 108 9.10 -21.83 -6.73
N ALA A 109 8.01 -22.44 -7.24
CA ALA A 109 6.73 -21.75 -7.39
C ALA A 109 6.11 -21.31 -6.06
N ARG A 110 6.28 -22.09 -4.99
CA ARG A 110 5.86 -21.64 -3.64
C ARG A 110 6.70 -20.46 -3.15
N GLN A 111 8.00 -20.47 -3.42
CA GLN A 111 8.89 -19.38 -3.05
C GLN A 111 8.56 -18.09 -3.81
N SER A 112 8.24 -18.15 -5.11
CA SER A 112 7.87 -16.95 -5.87
C SER A 112 6.59 -16.32 -5.33
N ILE A 113 5.55 -17.13 -5.05
CA ILE A 113 4.30 -16.64 -4.44
C ILE A 113 4.56 -16.01 -3.05
N ASP A 114 5.44 -16.61 -2.24
CA ASP A 114 5.76 -16.08 -0.91
C ASP A 114 6.54 -14.76 -0.99
N ILE A 115 7.45 -14.62 -1.98
CA ILE A 115 8.18 -13.37 -2.23
C ILE A 115 7.20 -12.28 -2.70
N GLU A 116 6.32 -12.60 -3.65
CA GLU A 116 5.33 -11.64 -4.17
C GLU A 116 4.37 -11.18 -3.08
N ARG A 117 3.87 -12.10 -2.25
CA ARG A 117 3.06 -11.75 -1.08
C ARG A 117 3.80 -10.84 -0.13
N ARG A 118 5.06 -11.15 0.23
CA ARG A 118 5.85 -10.30 1.13
C ARG A 118 6.13 -8.93 0.55
N ALA A 119 6.35 -8.84 -0.76
CA ALA A 119 6.52 -7.56 -1.44
C ALA A 119 5.22 -6.72 -1.36
N GLN A 120 4.05 -7.35 -1.56
CA GLN A 120 2.75 -6.69 -1.37
C GLN A 120 2.54 -6.25 0.08
N GLU A 121 2.78 -7.13 1.05
CA GLU A 121 2.66 -6.80 2.48
C GLU A 121 3.60 -5.65 2.88
N ALA A 122 4.83 -5.61 2.34
CA ALA A 122 5.76 -4.51 2.59
C ALA A 122 5.25 -3.18 2.02
N LEU A 123 4.71 -3.17 0.80
CA LEU A 123 4.12 -1.97 0.18
C LEU A 123 2.88 -1.49 0.97
N GLU A 124 2.04 -2.41 1.45
CA GLU A 124 0.89 -2.07 2.29
C GLU A 124 1.32 -1.47 3.64
N GLN A 125 2.40 -1.99 4.24
CA GLN A 125 2.97 -1.44 5.48
C GLN A 125 3.59 -0.05 5.27
N GLU A 126 4.25 0.18 4.13
CA GLU A 126 4.80 1.49 3.77
C GLU A 126 3.71 2.58 3.67
N ASP A 127 2.46 2.23 3.36
CA ASP A 127 1.35 3.17 3.24
C ASP A 127 0.72 3.55 4.60
N LEU A 128 1.00 2.80 5.67
CA LEU A 128 0.48 3.10 7.02
C LEU A 128 1.20 4.28 7.69
N ALA A 129 2.52 4.38 7.52
CA ALA A 129 3.31 5.44 8.13
C ALA A 129 2.93 6.85 7.59
N PRO A 130 2.76 7.06 6.27
CA PRO A 130 2.25 8.30 5.72
C PRO A 130 0.86 8.70 6.21
N LYS A 131 -0.08 7.74 6.28
CA LYS A 131 -1.43 8.01 6.79
C LYS A 131 -1.42 8.42 8.25
N ALA A 132 -0.66 7.70 9.08
CA ALA A 132 -0.50 8.04 10.49
C ALA A 132 0.18 9.41 10.69
N TRP A 133 1.12 9.77 9.82
CA TRP A 133 1.77 11.08 9.85
C TRP A 133 0.82 12.21 9.44
N ALA A 134 0.05 12.02 8.36
CA ALA A 134 -0.94 12.97 7.89
C ALA A 134 -2.00 13.28 8.96
N GLY A 135 -2.50 12.26 9.67
CA GLY A 135 -3.44 12.45 10.80
C GLY A 135 -2.87 13.28 11.97
N ARG A 136 -1.54 13.38 12.10
CA ARG A 136 -0.90 14.27 13.08
C ARG A 136 -0.80 15.71 12.59
N LEU A 137 -0.59 15.91 11.29
CA LEU A 137 -0.55 17.25 10.68
C LEU A 137 -1.95 17.85 10.56
N ALA A 138 -2.96 17.03 10.30
CA ALA A 138 -4.36 17.38 10.15
C ALA A 138 -5.22 16.53 11.11
N PRO A 139 -5.47 16.99 12.35
CA PRO A 139 -6.15 16.20 13.38
C PRO A 139 -7.56 15.81 12.93
N GLU A 140 -7.92 14.55 13.16
CA GLU A 140 -9.28 14.11 12.84
C GLU A 140 -10.32 14.64 13.83
N GLU A 141 -9.94 14.63 15.10
CA GLU A 141 -10.73 15.10 16.23
C GLU A 141 -10.39 16.56 16.53
N LEU A 142 -11.43 17.39 16.56
CA LEU A 142 -11.33 18.81 16.90
C LEU A 142 -11.80 19.01 18.34
N PRO A 143 -11.25 20.00 19.06
CA PRO A 143 -11.67 20.27 20.43
C PRO A 143 -13.13 20.70 20.46
N ASN A 144 -13.87 20.16 21.42
CA ASN A 144 -15.17 20.73 21.78
C ASN A 144 -14.93 21.94 22.68
N PHE A 145 -15.18 23.14 22.17
CA PHE A 145 -15.02 24.38 22.91
C PHE A 145 -16.36 25.14 22.92
N THR A 146 -16.88 25.41 24.11
CA THR A 146 -18.23 25.97 24.29
C THR A 146 -18.41 27.26 23.50
N GLY A 147 -19.48 27.33 22.71
CA GLY A 147 -19.82 28.51 21.91
C GLY A 147 -19.19 28.54 20.51
N PHE A 148 -18.41 27.52 20.14
CA PHE A 148 -17.80 27.41 18.82
C PHE A 148 -18.23 26.11 18.13
N GLU A 149 -18.52 26.21 16.84
CA GLU A 149 -18.65 25.08 15.94
C GLU A 149 -17.42 25.06 15.03
N VAL A 150 -16.72 23.93 14.99
CA VAL A 150 -15.49 23.78 14.20
C VAL A 150 -15.70 22.69 13.16
N GLY A 151 -15.63 23.08 11.89
CA GLY A 151 -15.64 22.17 10.75
C GLY A 151 -14.25 22.02 10.14
N ARG A 152 -13.99 20.87 9.49
CA ARG A 152 -12.79 20.66 8.68
C ARG A 152 -13.13 19.93 7.39
N VAL A 153 -12.37 20.23 6.35
CA VAL A 153 -12.29 19.42 5.14
C VAL A 153 -10.80 19.25 4.84
N TYR A 154 -10.31 18.02 4.83
CA TYR A 154 -8.92 17.71 4.54
C TYR A 154 -8.85 16.58 3.51
N GLN A 155 -8.11 16.81 2.43
CA GLN A 155 -7.89 15.82 1.38
C GLN A 155 -6.37 15.72 1.14
N ALA A 156 -5.76 14.63 1.61
CA ALA A 156 -4.35 14.38 1.40
C ALA A 156 -4.07 14.12 -0.10
N GLY A 157 -2.95 14.65 -0.61
CA GLY A 157 -2.39 14.26 -1.90
C GLY A 157 -1.99 12.78 -1.88
N THR A 158 -2.25 12.05 -2.97
CA THR A 158 -1.93 10.63 -3.05
C THR A 158 -0.42 10.38 -3.05
N GLY A 159 0.08 9.54 -2.15
CA GLY A 159 1.44 8.98 -2.19
C GLY A 159 2.57 9.88 -1.68
N LEU A 160 2.27 11.07 -1.15
CA LEU A 160 3.28 12.00 -0.61
C LEU A 160 2.87 12.49 0.78
N MET A 161 3.87 12.65 1.65
CA MET A 161 3.69 13.35 2.93
C MET A 161 3.42 14.84 2.64
N ALA A 162 2.34 15.39 3.18
CA ALA A 162 1.91 16.76 2.93
C ALA A 162 2.74 17.79 3.72
N GLY A 163 3.03 18.94 3.11
CA GLY A 163 3.57 20.12 3.79
C GLY A 163 2.48 20.90 4.54
N ASP A 164 1.25 20.83 4.04
CA ASP A 164 0.06 21.44 4.62
C ASP A 164 -0.27 20.83 5.98
N PHE A 165 -0.63 21.70 6.92
CA PHE A 165 -1.11 21.31 8.24
C PHE A 165 -2.13 22.30 8.77
N PHE A 166 -2.94 21.82 9.71
CA PHE A 166 -3.79 22.69 10.51
C PHE A 166 -3.86 22.19 11.95
N ASP A 167 -4.19 23.08 12.87
CA ASP A 167 -4.47 22.73 14.26
C ASP A 167 -5.58 23.60 14.82
N VAL A 168 -6.43 23.01 15.65
CA VAL A 168 -7.41 23.75 16.44
C VAL A 168 -7.29 23.23 17.86
N PHE A 169 -7.00 24.11 18.81
CA PHE A 169 -6.78 23.70 20.19
C PHE A 169 -7.11 24.81 21.18
N GLN A 170 -7.48 24.40 22.39
CA GLN A 170 -7.65 25.30 23.52
C GLN A 170 -6.28 25.79 24.02
N ALA A 171 -6.02 27.10 23.89
CA ALA A 171 -4.82 27.77 24.35
C ALA A 171 -4.92 28.17 25.84
N SER A 172 -6.13 28.41 26.33
CA SER A 172 -6.50 28.51 27.75
C SER A 172 -8.01 28.30 27.90
N ASP A 173 -8.53 28.32 29.13
CA ASP A 173 -9.96 28.11 29.40
C ASP A 173 -10.89 28.98 28.54
N THR A 174 -10.46 30.21 28.23
CA THR A 174 -11.21 31.22 27.48
C THR A 174 -10.72 31.44 26.04
N ARG A 175 -9.61 30.80 25.63
CA ARG A 175 -8.96 31.04 24.34
C ARG A 175 -8.91 29.79 23.45
N LEU A 176 -9.49 29.90 22.26
CA LEU A 176 -9.41 28.90 21.19
C LEU A 176 -8.48 29.40 20.10
N ALA A 177 -7.46 28.61 19.75
CA ALA A 177 -6.55 28.91 18.66
C ALA A 177 -6.86 28.01 17.45
N ALA A 178 -6.85 28.61 16.26
CA ALA A 178 -6.91 27.91 14.98
C ALA A 178 -5.73 28.32 14.11
N VAL A 179 -5.07 27.35 13.50
CA VAL A 179 -3.85 27.52 12.71
C VAL A 179 -4.00 26.75 11.41
N VAL A 180 -3.61 27.37 10.31
CA VAL A 180 -3.38 26.70 9.02
C VAL A 180 -2.04 27.16 8.49
N GLY A 181 -1.26 26.23 7.94
CA GLY A 181 0.01 26.53 7.31
C GLY A 181 0.40 25.53 6.26
N ASP A 182 1.35 25.92 5.42
CA ASP A 182 1.92 25.12 4.36
C ASP A 182 3.43 25.37 4.29
N VAL A 183 4.18 24.28 4.14
CA VAL A 183 5.63 24.29 4.04
C VAL A 183 6.01 24.08 2.58
N ALA A 184 6.75 25.03 2.02
CA ALA A 184 7.29 24.91 0.68
C ALA A 184 8.24 23.71 0.59
N GLY A 185 8.00 22.85 -0.40
CA GLY A 185 8.74 21.59 -0.60
C GLY A 185 7.78 20.41 -0.72
N HIS A 186 8.33 19.19 -0.76
CA HIS A 186 7.52 17.97 -0.77
C HIS A 186 8.25 16.80 -0.11
N GLY A 187 7.48 15.86 0.44
CA GLY A 187 8.02 14.65 1.05
C GLY A 187 8.33 14.81 2.53
N ILE A 188 9.20 13.94 3.05
CA ILE A 188 9.33 13.74 4.50
C ILE A 188 9.91 14.95 5.23
N GLU A 189 10.82 15.70 4.62
CA GLU A 189 11.48 16.86 5.25
C GLU A 189 10.48 17.99 5.51
N ALA A 190 9.71 18.39 4.49
CA ALA A 190 8.65 19.38 4.61
C ALA A 190 7.61 18.99 5.68
N SER A 191 7.23 17.71 5.74
CA SER A 191 6.29 17.21 6.75
C SER A 191 6.85 17.15 8.17
N ILE A 192 8.16 16.97 8.33
CA ILE A 192 8.83 17.10 9.63
C ILE A 192 8.84 18.58 10.06
N THR A 193 9.14 19.50 9.14
CA THR A 193 9.11 20.95 9.37
C THR A 193 7.72 21.42 9.75
N ALA A 194 6.68 20.96 9.04
CA ALA A 194 5.28 21.23 9.35
C ALA A 194 4.91 20.76 10.76
N PHE A 195 5.33 19.53 11.12
CA PHE A 195 5.10 18.97 12.45
C PHE A 195 5.78 19.81 13.54
N GLN A 196 7.05 20.17 13.35
CA GLN A 196 7.79 21.02 14.29
C GLN A 196 7.12 22.38 14.46
N ALA A 197 6.78 23.04 13.35
CA ALA A 197 6.13 24.34 13.36
C ALA A 197 4.80 24.30 14.13
N LYS A 198 3.95 23.32 13.84
CA LYS A 198 2.66 23.10 14.50
C LYS A 198 2.78 23.00 16.03
N TYR A 199 3.64 22.11 16.54
CA TYR A 199 3.73 21.87 17.98
C TYR A 199 4.50 22.96 18.75
N LEU A 200 5.50 23.59 18.12
CA LEU A 200 6.15 24.77 18.69
C LEU A 200 5.17 25.93 18.78
N LEU A 201 4.43 26.20 17.70
CA LEU A 201 3.44 27.28 17.69
C LEU A 201 2.34 27.04 18.73
N ARG A 202 1.89 25.79 18.91
CA ARG A 202 0.96 25.44 19.98
C ARG A 202 1.49 25.80 21.37
N THR A 203 2.78 25.64 21.60
CA THR A 203 3.44 26.02 22.85
C THR A 203 3.50 27.55 22.99
N PHE A 204 3.90 28.25 21.93
CA PHE A 204 4.00 29.71 21.95
C PHE A 204 2.65 30.41 22.07
N LEU A 205 1.58 29.88 21.49
CA LEU A 205 0.23 30.43 21.64
C LEU A 205 -0.38 30.22 23.04
N ARG A 206 0.16 29.28 23.82
CA ARG A 206 -0.15 29.16 25.25
C ARG A 206 0.63 30.19 26.08
N GLN A 207 1.88 30.42 25.72
CA GLN A 207 2.79 31.34 26.41
C GLN A 207 2.46 32.81 26.15
N PHE A 208 2.22 33.18 24.90
CA PHE A 208 1.95 34.55 24.46
C PHE A 208 0.46 34.76 24.22
N ARG A 209 -0.07 35.92 24.61
CA ARG A 209 -1.44 36.35 24.28
C ARG A 209 -1.55 36.96 22.88
N ASP A 210 -0.44 37.46 22.35
CA ASP A 210 -0.37 38.11 21.04
C ASP A 210 0.16 37.09 20.00
N PRO A 211 -0.63 36.72 18.96
CA PRO A 211 -0.17 35.74 17.98
C PRO A 211 1.04 36.21 17.17
N ALA A 212 1.26 37.53 16.99
CA ALA A 212 2.46 38.04 16.34
C ALA A 212 3.73 37.67 17.10
N GLN A 213 3.73 37.81 18.43
CA GLN A 213 4.87 37.39 19.27
C GLN A 213 5.13 35.88 19.16
N ALA A 214 4.07 35.08 19.07
CA ALA A 214 4.20 33.65 18.84
C ALA A 214 4.81 33.33 17.46
N LEU A 215 4.46 34.08 16.42
CA LEU A 215 5.07 33.94 15.09
C LEU A 215 6.53 34.39 15.07
N GLU A 216 6.88 35.48 15.76
CA GLU A 216 8.27 35.94 15.86
C GLU A 216 9.17 34.92 16.55
N GLU A 217 8.70 34.35 17.67
CA GLU A 217 9.44 33.30 18.37
C GLU A 217 9.53 32.03 17.54
N LEU A 218 8.43 31.63 16.88
CA LEU A 218 8.44 30.51 15.95
C LEU A 218 9.45 30.72 14.82
N ASN A 219 9.45 31.89 14.19
CA ASN A 219 10.35 32.23 13.11
C ASN A 219 11.81 32.13 13.55
N ARG A 220 12.13 32.68 14.73
CA ARG A 220 13.49 32.62 15.30
C ARG A 220 13.96 31.19 15.54
N GLN A 221 13.10 30.34 16.11
CA GLN A 221 13.43 28.95 16.40
C GLN A 221 13.60 28.13 15.11
N MET A 222 12.66 28.25 14.19
CA MET A 222 12.70 27.50 12.92
C MET A 222 13.85 27.95 12.01
N SER A 223 14.18 29.25 12.00
CA SER A 223 15.30 29.79 11.21
C SER A 223 16.68 29.46 11.78
N SER A 224 16.76 28.98 13.03
CA SER A 224 18.04 28.57 13.64
C SER A 224 18.56 27.24 13.09
N VAL A 225 17.70 26.47 12.44
CA VAL A 225 18.05 25.22 11.78
C VAL A 225 18.44 25.54 10.33
N GLU A 226 19.70 25.34 9.95
CA GLU A 226 20.16 25.55 8.57
C GLU A 226 19.46 24.56 7.61
N ARG A 227 18.33 24.98 7.04
CA ARG A 227 17.63 24.31 5.94
C ARG A 227 17.37 25.34 4.86
N SER A 228 18.28 25.45 3.89
CA SER A 228 18.38 26.63 3.01
C SER A 228 17.26 26.80 1.98
N GLU A 229 16.27 25.89 1.91
CA GLU A 229 15.26 25.89 0.85
C GLU A 229 13.81 25.75 1.34
N GLU A 230 13.55 25.70 2.66
CA GLU A 230 12.20 25.56 3.21
C GLU A 230 11.67 26.91 3.74
N PHE A 231 10.45 27.26 3.35
CA PHE A 231 9.71 28.42 3.87
C PHE A 231 8.32 27.98 4.32
N ILE A 232 7.74 28.66 5.31
CA ILE A 232 6.41 28.31 5.81
C ILE A 232 5.47 29.50 5.63
N SER A 233 4.37 29.27 4.91
CA SER A 233 3.22 30.17 4.93
C SER A 233 2.31 29.77 6.09
N LEU A 234 1.85 30.73 6.88
CA LEU A 234 1.05 30.40 8.07
C LEU A 234 0.05 31.50 8.44
N VAL A 235 -1.10 31.11 8.99
CA VAL A 235 -2.06 32.03 9.61
C VAL A 235 -2.52 31.47 10.94
N VAL A 236 -2.66 32.36 11.92
CA VAL A 236 -3.17 32.07 13.25
C VAL A 236 -4.35 32.96 13.55
N LEU A 237 -5.44 32.35 14.02
CA LEU A 237 -6.57 32.99 14.66
C LEU A 237 -6.59 32.59 16.13
N VAL A 238 -6.76 33.56 17.02
CA VAL A 238 -6.99 33.34 18.45
C VAL A 238 -8.28 34.02 18.85
N PHE A 239 -9.28 33.22 19.17
CA PHE A 239 -10.56 33.66 19.70
C PHE A 239 -10.49 33.70 21.22
N ASP A 240 -10.75 34.85 21.82
CA ASP A 240 -10.79 35.06 23.27
C ASP A 240 -12.21 35.44 23.70
N THR A 241 -12.86 34.50 24.40
CA THR A 241 -14.24 34.64 24.90
C THR A 241 -14.36 35.45 26.18
N GLU A 242 -13.26 35.74 26.86
CA GLU A 242 -13.26 36.62 28.03
C GLU A 242 -13.13 38.08 27.59
N ALA A 243 -12.31 38.34 26.58
CA ALA A 243 -12.14 39.66 26.01
C ALA A 243 -13.16 40.01 24.91
N ASP A 244 -13.94 39.04 24.44
CA ASP A 244 -14.80 39.15 23.24
C ASP A 244 -14.03 39.66 22.02
N THR A 245 -12.88 39.05 21.74
CA THR A 245 -12.01 39.44 20.61
C THR A 245 -11.52 38.25 19.79
N LEU A 246 -11.31 38.51 18.51
CA LEU A 246 -10.53 37.70 17.59
C LEU A 246 -9.22 38.44 17.30
N ARG A 247 -8.08 37.83 17.65
CA ARG A 247 -6.77 38.28 17.23
C ARG A 247 -6.23 37.40 16.12
N TYR A 248 -5.60 37.99 15.12
CA TYR A 248 -4.94 37.23 14.08
C TYR A 248 -3.59 37.79 13.68
N ALA A 249 -2.70 36.88 13.27
CA ALA A 249 -1.45 37.19 12.61
C ALA A 249 -1.21 36.19 11.48
N SER A 250 -0.55 36.61 10.40
CA SER A 250 -0.27 35.76 9.26
C SER A 250 1.11 36.04 8.66
N ALA A 251 1.82 34.96 8.36
CA ALA A 251 3.13 34.90 7.75
C ALA A 251 3.01 34.49 6.28
N GLY A 252 2.60 35.40 5.40
CA GLY A 252 2.57 35.21 3.95
C GLY A 252 1.52 34.22 3.41
N HIS A 253 0.62 33.72 4.25
CA HIS A 253 -0.42 32.77 3.86
C HIS A 253 -1.54 33.43 3.03
N PRO A 254 -2.25 32.68 2.17
CA PRO A 254 -3.48 33.17 1.54
C PRO A 254 -4.45 33.78 2.56
N ALA A 255 -5.19 34.81 2.12
CA ALA A 255 -6.07 35.55 3.01
C ALA A 255 -7.17 34.64 3.55
N THR A 256 -7.27 34.55 4.88
CA THR A 256 -8.42 33.95 5.57
C THR A 256 -9.64 34.85 5.40
N PHE A 257 -10.82 34.28 5.19
CA PHE A 257 -12.05 35.06 5.07
C PHE A 257 -12.82 35.03 6.39
N LEU A 258 -13.13 36.21 6.92
CA LEU A 258 -13.96 36.40 8.10
C LEU A 258 -15.33 36.94 7.69
N TRP A 259 -16.39 36.22 8.01
CA TRP A 259 -17.73 36.76 8.08
C TRP A 259 -17.92 37.47 9.42
N HIS A 260 -18.12 38.78 9.38
CA HIS A 260 -18.32 39.62 10.56
C HIS A 260 -19.14 40.85 10.18
N ASP A 261 -20.10 41.22 11.02
CA ASP A 261 -20.99 42.38 10.79
C ASP A 261 -21.67 42.37 9.41
N ARG A 262 -22.15 41.19 8.99
CA ARG A 262 -22.81 40.94 7.68
C ARG A 262 -21.93 41.20 6.45
N GLU A 263 -20.62 41.26 6.63
CA GLU A 263 -19.66 41.42 5.55
C GLU A 263 -18.60 40.32 5.57
N VAL A 264 -18.08 39.97 4.38
CA VAL A 264 -16.90 39.12 4.25
C VAL A 264 -15.66 40.00 4.16
N ARG A 265 -14.75 39.85 5.11
CA ARG A 265 -13.50 40.60 5.21
C ARG A 265 -12.30 39.68 5.01
N PRO A 266 -11.41 39.96 4.05
CA PRO A 266 -10.17 39.21 3.90
C PRO A 266 -9.15 39.62 4.97
N LEU A 267 -8.76 38.67 5.81
CA LEU A 267 -7.67 38.78 6.77
C LEU A 267 -6.36 38.50 6.04
N ARG A 268 -5.75 39.55 5.49
CA ARG A 268 -4.49 39.47 4.73
C ARG A 268 -3.28 39.26 5.64
N SER A 269 -2.19 38.80 5.03
CA SER A 269 -0.87 38.65 5.67
C SER A 269 -0.47 39.88 6.49
N THR A 270 0.14 39.62 7.65
CA THR A 270 0.65 40.65 8.58
C THR A 270 2.17 40.57 8.79
N GLY A 271 2.85 39.76 7.98
CA GLY A 271 4.30 39.64 7.97
C GLY A 271 4.80 38.86 6.75
N PRO A 272 6.13 38.66 6.64
CA PRO A 272 6.74 37.83 5.60
C PRO A 272 6.46 36.33 5.83
N LEU A 273 6.92 35.46 4.94
CA LEU A 273 6.95 34.02 5.20
C LEU A 273 7.90 33.71 6.37
N LEU A 274 7.58 32.68 7.16
CA LEU A 274 8.52 32.18 8.16
C LEU A 274 9.73 31.56 7.46
N MET A 275 10.89 31.59 8.13
CA MET A 275 12.19 31.10 7.64
C MET A 275 12.76 31.90 6.45
N LEU A 276 12.08 32.96 6.01
CA LEU A 276 12.63 33.85 4.98
C LEU A 276 13.79 34.69 5.50
N THR A 277 13.60 35.30 6.68
CA THR A 277 14.65 35.97 7.46
C THR A 277 14.41 35.69 8.94
N SER A 278 15.48 35.45 9.71
CA SER A 278 15.38 35.10 11.13
C SER A 278 14.87 36.25 12.03
N ASP A 279 14.95 37.48 11.53
CA ASP A 279 14.53 38.73 12.17
C ASP A 279 13.20 39.28 11.61
N GLY A 280 12.46 38.46 10.85
CA GLY A 280 11.16 38.84 10.31
C GLY A 280 10.19 39.31 11.41
N THR A 281 9.55 40.46 11.17
CA THR A 281 8.59 41.08 12.10
C THR A 281 7.15 40.80 11.68
N TYR A 282 6.28 40.63 12.67
CA TYR A 282 4.87 40.34 12.48
C TYR A 282 4.06 41.31 13.33
N PHE A 283 2.84 41.62 12.90
CA PHE A 283 1.90 42.36 13.75
C PHE A 283 0.55 41.64 13.82
N SER A 284 -0.13 41.81 14.95
CA SER A 284 -1.48 41.28 15.11
C SER A 284 -2.52 42.33 14.78
N ARG A 285 -3.67 41.88 14.32
CA ARG A 285 -4.88 42.70 14.31
C ARG A 285 -5.90 42.10 15.26
N GLU A 286 -6.61 42.98 15.93
CA GLU A 286 -7.70 42.64 16.83
C GLU A 286 -9.02 43.08 16.21
N ILE A 287 -10.01 42.21 16.27
CA ILE A 287 -11.36 42.42 15.77
C ILE A 287 -12.32 42.05 16.90
N PRO A 288 -13.36 42.85 17.21
CA PRO A 288 -14.39 42.45 18.15
C PRO A 288 -15.05 41.15 17.70
N LEU A 289 -15.18 40.19 18.60
CA LEU A 289 -15.87 38.93 18.31
C LEU A 289 -17.37 39.11 18.53
N ALA A 290 -18.16 38.85 17.50
CA ALA A 290 -19.62 38.85 17.60
C ALA A 290 -20.18 37.43 17.50
N ARG A 291 -21.43 37.25 17.94
CA ARG A 291 -22.16 36.01 17.70
C ARG A 291 -22.35 35.81 16.20
N ASP A 292 -22.31 34.55 15.79
CA ASP A 292 -22.45 34.10 14.41
C ASP A 292 -21.30 34.55 13.47
N ASP A 293 -20.19 35.05 14.02
CA ASP A 293 -18.96 35.25 13.27
C ASP A 293 -18.38 33.90 12.81
N MET A 294 -17.87 33.86 11.59
CA MET A 294 -17.31 32.64 10.99
C MET A 294 -16.01 32.95 10.25
N ALA A 295 -14.97 32.18 10.52
CA ALA A 295 -13.71 32.27 9.80
C ALA A 295 -13.50 31.02 8.92
N VAL A 296 -13.05 31.24 7.68
CA VAL A 296 -12.70 30.18 6.73
C VAL A 296 -11.22 30.32 6.37
N MET A 297 -10.46 29.29 6.75
CA MET A 297 -9.03 29.14 6.49
C MET A 297 -8.84 28.01 5.46
N TYR A 298 -7.86 28.13 4.56
CA TYR A 298 -7.62 27.17 3.48
C TYR A 298 -6.16 27.19 3.06
N THR A 299 -5.70 26.08 2.48
CA THR A 299 -4.45 25.96 1.72
C THR A 299 -4.74 25.77 0.24
#